data_AF-Q6LDG1-F1
#
_entry.id   AF-Q6LDG1-F1
#
_cell.length_a   1.000
_cell.length_b   1.000
_cell.length_c   1.000
_cell.angle_alpha   90.00
_cell.angle_beta   90.00
_cell.angle_gamma   90.00
#
_symmetry.space_group_name_H-M   'P 1'
#
loop_
_entity.id
_entity.type
_entity.pdbx_description
1 polymer ?
#
loop_
_entity_poly.entity_id
_entity_poly.type
_entity_poly.pdbx_seq_one_letter_code
_entity_poly.pdbx_strand_id
1 'polypeptide(L)' 'DKHGRNHKVLDVLCSLCVCNGVAVRSNQDLITENLLPGRELLLQTNLINYVT' A
#
# COMPACT_ATOMS: atom_id res chain seq x y z
N ASP A 1 -10.15 -3.93 -8.65
CA ASP A 1 -8.83 -3.67 -9.27
C ASP A 1 -8.84 -4.23 -10.69
N LYS A 2 -8.44 -3.44 -11.68
CA LYS A 2 -8.54 -3.79 -13.12
C LYS A 2 -7.24 -4.35 -13.69
N HIS A 3 -6.12 -4.19 -12.97
CA HIS A 3 -4.79 -4.57 -13.46
C HIS A 3 -4.08 -5.59 -12.57
N GLY A 4 -4.72 -6.06 -11.50
CA GLY A 4 -4.10 -6.95 -10.53
C GLY A 4 -2.93 -6.28 -9.82
N ARG A 5 -2.02 -7.10 -9.29
CA ARG A 5 -0.83 -6.62 -8.56
C ARG A 5 0.25 -6.08 -9.50
N ASN A 6 0.10 -4.82 -9.90
CA ASN A 6 1.10 -4.10 -10.67
C ASN A 6 2.08 -3.37 -9.74
N HIS A 7 3.34 -3.79 -9.72
CA HIS A 7 4.37 -3.19 -8.85
C HIS A 7 4.58 -1.69 -9.12
N LYS A 8 4.36 -1.22 -10.35
CA LYS A 8 4.51 0.20 -10.72
C LYS A 8 3.51 1.11 -10.01
N VAL A 9 2.36 0.58 -9.59
CA VAL A 9 1.36 1.35 -8.85
C VAL A 9 1.92 1.77 -7.50
N LEU A 10 2.67 0.88 -6.83
CA LEU A 10 3.28 1.20 -5.54
C LEU A 10 4.38 2.27 -5.69
N ASP A 11 5.13 2.24 -6.79
CA ASP A 11 6.14 3.28 -7.10
C ASP A 11 5.49 4.65 -7.33
N VAL A 12 4.33 4.69 -7.99
CA VAL A 12 3.54 5.92 -8.19
C VAL A 12 3.00 6.43 -6.85
N LEU A 13 2.42 5.56 -6.03
CA LEU A 13 1.94 5.94 -4.69
C LEU A 13 3.07 6.48 -3.81
N CYS A 14 4.26 5.87 -3.88
CA CYS A 14 5.46 6.34 -3.18
C CYS A 14 5.88 7.75 -3.63
N SER A 15 5.90 7.98 -4.94
CA SER A 15 6.24 9.30 -5.53
C SER A 15 5.23 10.40 -5.16
N LEU A 16 3.97 10.04 -4.89
CA LEU A 16 2.96 10.97 -4.38
C LEU A 16 3.17 11.31 -2.91
N CYS A 17 3.66 10.37 -2.10
CA CYS A 17 3.97 10.60 -0.69
C CYS A 17 5.21 11.49 -0.50
N VAL A 18 6.18 11.43 -1.42
CA VAL A 18 7.44 12.18 -1.35
C VAL A 18 7.70 12.91 -2.65
N CYS A 19 7.61 14.24 -2.61
CA CYS A 19 7.89 15.09 -3.75
C CYS A 19 9.18 15.88 -3.50
N ASN A 20 10.18 15.74 -4.37
CA ASN A 20 11.48 16.43 -4.26
C ASN A 20 12.14 16.28 -2.88
N GLY A 21 12.05 15.09 -2.27
CA GLY A 21 12.61 14.81 -0.94
C GLY A 21 11.77 15.32 0.23
N VAL A 22 10.62 15.96 -0.01
CA VAL A 22 9.71 16.44 1.02
C VAL A 22 8.50 15.50 1.12
N ALA A 23 8.21 15.06 2.34
CA ALA A 23 7.03 14.26 2.63
C ALA A 23 5.75 15.11 2.64
N VAL A 24 4.70 14.64 1.95
CA VAL A 24 3.39 15.29 1.88
C VAL A 24 2.39 14.53 2.74
N ARG A 25 2.11 15.04 3.95
CA ARG A 25 1.31 14.32 4.96
C ARG A 25 -0.11 13.99 4.48
N SER A 26 -0.79 14.93 3.84
CA SER A 26 -2.15 14.73 3.32
C SER A 26 -2.24 13.56 2.34
N ASN A 27 -1.19 13.36 1.52
CA ASN A 27 -1.15 12.26 0.56
C ASN A 27 -0.97 10.92 1.27
N GLN A 28 -0.16 10.88 2.33
CA GLN A 28 0.02 9.68 3.16
C GLN A 28 -1.28 9.27 3.86
N ASP A 29 -2.00 10.24 4.43
CA ASP A 29 -3.28 9.98 5.10
C ASP A 29 -4.30 9.41 4.09
N LEU A 30 -4.48 10.08 2.95
CA LEU A 30 -5.40 9.63 1.90
C LEU A 30 -5.05 8.23 1.36
N ILE A 31 -3.77 7.96 1.10
CA ILE A 31 -3.33 6.65 0.61
C ILE A 31 -3.59 5.57 1.67
N THR A 32 -3.31 5.85 2.94
CA THR A 32 -3.51 4.90 4.03
C THR A 32 -5.00 4.58 4.22
N GLU A 33 -5.87 5.59 4.18
CA GLU A 33 -7.32 5.45 4.32
C GLU A 33 -7.96 4.65 3.18
N ASN A 34 -7.36 4.64 1.99
CA ASN A 34 -7.92 3.93 0.84
C ASN A 34 -7.27 2.56 0.57
N LEU A 35 -6.00 2.38 0.95
CA LEU A 35 -5.24 1.16 0.63
C LEU A 35 -5.35 0.09 1.73
N LEU A 36 -5.47 0.48 2.99
CA LEU A 36 -5.48 -0.47 4.11
C LEU A 36 -6.86 -1.09 4.37
N PRO A 37 -7.97 -0.33 4.32
CA PRO A 37 -9.30 -0.91 4.51
C PRO A 37 -9.62 -1.86 3.34
N GLY A 38 -10.06 -3.08 3.67
CA GLY A 38 -10.40 -4.12 2.70
C GLY A 38 -9.32 -5.17 2.49
N ARG A 39 -8.03 -4.85 2.64
CA ARG A 39 -6.91 -5.83 2.57
C ARG A 39 -6.79 -6.65 1.27
N GLU A 40 -7.62 -6.38 0.26
CA GLU A 40 -7.67 -7.11 -1.02
C GLU A 40 -6.55 -6.72 -2.01
N LEU A 41 -5.99 -5.51 -1.88
CA LEU A 41 -5.04 -4.95 -2.85
C LEU A 41 -3.60 -5.39 -2.61
N LEU A 42 -3.24 -5.60 -1.35
CA LEU A 42 -1.88 -5.97 -0.92
C LEU A 42 -1.81 -7.43 -0.48
N LEU A 43 -0.62 -8.01 -0.55
CA LEU A 43 -0.36 -9.33 0.05
C LEU A 43 -0.59 -9.26 1.56
N GLN A 44 -1.36 -10.22 2.08
CA GLN A 44 -1.55 -10.40 3.52
C GLN A 44 -0.66 -11.56 4.00
N THR A 45 -0.15 -11.44 5.21
CA THR A 45 0.61 -12.50 5.86
C THR A 45 0.22 -12.55 7.34
N ASN A 46 0.23 -13.75 7.90
CA ASN A 46 -0.01 -13.96 9.33
C ASN A 46 0.83 -15.14 9.81
N LEU A 47 1.29 -15.07 11.06
CA LEU A 47 1.98 -16.18 11.70
C LEU A 47 0.97 -17.26 12.10
N ILE A 48 1.27 -18.52 11.79
CA ILE A 48 0.44 -19.68 12.16
C ILE A 48 1.33 -20.66 12.92
N ASN A 49 0.78 -21.26 13.98
CA ASN A 49 1.48 -22.28 14.74
C ASN A 49 1.66 -23.55 13.90
N TYR A 50 2.76 -24.27 14.14
CA TYR A 50 2.96 -25.61 13.60
C TYR A 50 1.98 -26.58 14.26
N VAL A 51 1.15 -27.25 13.47
CA VAL A 51 0.22 -28.29 13.94
C VAL A 51 0.87 -29.64 13.67
N THR A 52 1.03 -30.44 14.74
CA THR A 52 1.58 -31.81 14.70
C THR A 52 0.46 -32.82 14.57
#